data_AF-A0A946AXY3-F1
#
_entry.id   AF-A0A946AXY3-F1
#
_cell.length_a   1.000
_cell.length_b   1.000
_cell.length_c   1.000
_cell.angle_alpha   90.00
_cell.angle_beta   90.00
_cell.angle_gamma   90.00
#
_symmetry.space_group_name_H-M   'P 1'
#
loop_
_entity.id
_entity.type
_entity.pdbx_description
1 polymer ?
#
loop_
_entity_poly.entity_id
_entity_poly.type
_entity_poly.pdbx_seq_one_letter_code
_entity_poly.pdbx_strand_id
1 'polypeptide(L)'
;MKKIILIVLFAIIPLYSQVDNWKVIRDVDPLTDKKIVYISTESLEKQKFNYSINSGKLIIRSDGGKISLFVNWGGFVNIDNTFVSYRFGEKPYKSGPWSTSSDNKATFANRPIDTINLMLGEKIAIFRTTPFGDNPVTYSFNIVGLEKLLAENQLEFNSIFDKDESEATKSEKWRVDFDRRSENADKRMDKEFRNILILSFFTVLLIEIFSPY
;
A
#
# COMPACT_ATOMS: atom_id res chain seq x y z
N MET A 1 -41.79 50.98 -10.95
CA MET A 1 -40.94 50.24 -10.00
C MET A 1 -40.40 48.99 -10.70
N LYS A 2 -39.16 49.03 -11.19
CA LYS A 2 -38.56 47.94 -11.98
C LYS A 2 -37.91 46.93 -11.03
N LYS A 3 -38.39 45.68 -11.04
CA LYS A 3 -37.77 44.55 -10.34
C LYS A 3 -36.59 44.07 -11.18
N ILE A 4 -35.37 44.24 -10.68
CA ILE A 4 -34.15 43.66 -11.27
C ILE A 4 -34.04 42.25 -10.69
N ILE A 5 -34.24 41.23 -11.54
CA ILE A 5 -33.98 39.84 -11.20
C ILE A 5 -32.47 39.62 -11.36
N LEU A 6 -31.79 39.39 -10.23
CA LEU A 6 -30.37 39.05 -10.20
C LEU A 6 -30.23 37.56 -10.55
N ILE A 7 -29.95 37.27 -11.82
CA ILE A 7 -29.56 35.92 -12.26
C ILE A 7 -28.11 35.72 -11.83
N VAL A 8 -27.90 34.97 -10.74
CA VAL A 8 -26.58 34.49 -10.33
C VAL A 8 -26.15 33.43 -11.34
N LEU A 9 -25.34 33.82 -12.32
CA LEU A 9 -24.59 32.87 -13.14
C LEU A 9 -23.59 32.17 -12.22
N PHE A 10 -23.92 30.95 -11.79
CA PHE A 10 -22.94 30.02 -11.26
C PHE A 10 -22.01 29.68 -12.44
N ALA A 11 -20.90 30.40 -12.56
CA ALA A 11 -19.83 29.97 -13.42
C ALA A 11 -19.40 28.59 -12.91
N ILE A 12 -19.79 27.54 -13.65
CA ILE A 12 -19.17 26.22 -13.52
C ILE A 12 -17.75 26.45 -14.01
N ILE A 13 -16.86 26.87 -13.10
CA ILE A 13 -15.43 26.82 -13.35
C ILE A 13 -15.16 25.32 -13.46
N PRO A 14 -14.79 24.78 -14.64
CA PRO A 14 -14.28 23.43 -14.66
C PRO A 14 -13.09 23.42 -13.70
N LEU A 15 -13.24 22.70 -12.60
CA LEU A 15 -12.14 22.44 -11.69
C LEU A 15 -11.15 21.62 -12.51
N TYR A 16 -10.20 22.29 -13.17
CA TYR A 16 -9.03 21.66 -13.74
C TYR A 16 -8.23 21.12 -12.55
N SER A 17 -8.65 19.98 -11.98
CA SER A 17 -7.74 19.18 -11.21
C SER A 17 -6.76 18.63 -12.23
N GLN A 18 -5.56 19.19 -12.27
CA GLN A 18 -4.45 18.65 -13.01
C GLN A 18 -4.07 17.29 -12.38
N VAL A 19 -4.88 16.27 -12.68
CA VAL A 19 -4.57 14.86 -12.50
C VAL A 19 -3.85 14.47 -13.77
N ASP A 20 -2.60 14.92 -13.96
CA ASP A 20 -1.73 14.36 -15.00
C ASP A 20 -0.31 14.95 -14.90
N ASN A 21 0.45 14.44 -13.93
CA ASN A 21 1.92 14.55 -13.98
C ASN A 21 2.58 13.16 -13.96
N TRP A 22 1.77 12.11 -14.12
CA TRP A 22 2.24 10.74 -14.22
C TRP A 22 2.45 10.38 -15.69
N LYS A 23 3.59 9.76 -15.96
CA LYS A 23 3.92 9.17 -17.25
C LYS A 23 3.99 7.65 -17.08
N VAL A 24 3.19 6.95 -17.88
CA VAL A 24 3.21 5.49 -17.99
C VAL A 24 3.93 5.10 -19.28
N ILE A 25 5.01 4.32 -19.16
CA ILE A 25 5.75 3.76 -20.30
C ILE A 25 5.66 2.24 -20.22
N ARG A 26 5.39 1.61 -21.35
CA ARG A 26 5.33 0.15 -21.47
C ARG A 26 6.39 -0.28 -22.47
N ASP A 27 7.09 -1.34 -22.13
CA ASP A 27 8.17 -1.91 -22.92
C ASP A 27 8.14 -3.44 -22.81
N VAL A 28 8.93 -4.11 -23.63
CA VAL A 28 9.12 -5.56 -23.60
C VAL A 28 10.61 -5.83 -23.57
N ASP A 29 11.06 -6.58 -22.57
CA ASP A 29 12.44 -7.03 -22.49
C ASP A 29 12.73 -7.94 -23.70
N PRO A 30 13.69 -7.58 -24.57
CA PRO A 30 13.92 -8.33 -25.81
C PRO A 30 14.63 -9.68 -25.59
N LEU A 31 15.15 -9.95 -24.38
CA LEU A 31 15.81 -11.20 -24.04
C LEU A 31 14.84 -12.22 -23.43
N THR A 32 13.80 -11.74 -22.75
CA THR A 32 12.90 -12.58 -21.94
C THR A 32 11.43 -12.47 -22.32
N ASP A 33 11.09 -11.57 -23.25
CA ASP A 33 9.73 -11.21 -23.67
C ASP A 33 8.82 -10.74 -22.51
N LYS A 34 9.43 -10.41 -21.37
CA LYS A 34 8.71 -9.94 -20.19
C LYS A 34 8.29 -8.50 -20.39
N LYS A 35 7.03 -8.22 -20.07
CA LYS A 35 6.53 -6.84 -20.03
C LYS A 35 7.23 -6.06 -18.94
N ILE A 36 7.62 -4.84 -19.27
CA ILE A 36 8.16 -3.85 -18.35
C ILE A 36 7.21 -2.65 -18.35
N VAL A 37 6.81 -2.21 -17.16
CA VAL A 37 5.96 -1.02 -17.01
C VAL A 37 6.65 -0.05 -16.06
N TYR A 38 6.75 1.21 -16.51
CA TYR A 38 7.24 2.33 -15.70
C TYR A 38 6.09 3.29 -15.44
N ILE A 39 5.86 3.61 -14.18
CA ILE A 39 4.96 4.67 -13.73
C ILE A 39 5.85 5.72 -13.05
N SER A 40 5.91 6.93 -13.60
CA SER A 40 6.86 7.95 -13.16
C SER A 40 6.28 9.34 -13.08
N THR A 41 6.77 10.15 -12.15
CA THR A 41 6.42 11.58 -12.05
C THR A 41 7.66 12.41 -11.70
N GLU A 42 7.64 13.69 -12.07
CA GLU A 42 8.73 14.63 -11.81
C GLU A 42 8.50 15.40 -10.50
N SER A 43 9.59 15.85 -9.89
CA SER A 43 9.54 16.66 -8.67
C SER A 43 8.87 18.02 -8.91
N LEU A 44 8.19 18.54 -7.89
CA LEU A 44 7.54 19.85 -7.94
C LEU A 44 8.56 20.98 -8.00
N GLU A 45 9.71 20.78 -7.38
CA GLU A 45 10.82 21.70 -7.27
C GLU A 45 12.08 21.18 -7.98
N LYS A 46 12.95 22.10 -8.38
CA LYS A 46 14.33 21.79 -8.82
C LYS A 46 15.29 22.07 -7.67
N GLN A 47 16.40 21.32 -7.63
CA GLN A 47 17.44 21.46 -6.62
C GLN A 47 18.79 21.71 -7.29
N LYS A 48 19.62 22.53 -6.65
CA LYS A 48 20.98 22.80 -7.13
C LYS A 48 21.98 21.96 -6.33
N PHE A 49 22.65 21.02 -7.00
CA PHE A 49 23.70 20.19 -6.44
C PHE A 49 24.56 19.59 -7.57
N ASN A 50 25.76 19.12 -7.27
CA ASN A 50 26.78 18.74 -8.27
C ASN A 50 26.94 19.78 -9.40
N TYR A 51 27.00 21.06 -9.03
CA TYR A 51 27.17 22.20 -9.95
C TYR A 51 26.06 22.38 -11.02
N SER A 52 24.93 21.68 -10.90
CA SER A 52 23.83 21.71 -11.87
C SER A 52 22.48 21.96 -11.18
N ILE A 53 21.47 22.38 -11.95
CA ILE A 53 20.08 22.48 -11.49
C ILE A 53 19.34 21.23 -11.99
N ASN A 54 18.92 20.38 -11.07
CA ASN A 54 18.38 19.06 -11.36
C ASN A 54 16.91 18.96 -10.93
N SER A 55 16.10 18.29 -11.75
CA SER A 55 14.77 17.80 -11.35
C SER A 55 14.89 16.35 -10.89
N GLY A 56 14.18 16.00 -9.83
CA GLY A 56 14.02 14.62 -9.39
C GLY A 56 12.95 13.89 -10.19
N LYS A 57 13.08 12.58 -10.31
CA LYS A 57 12.03 11.69 -10.83
C LYS A 57 11.78 10.58 -9.85
N LEU A 58 10.51 10.36 -9.53
CA LEU A 58 10.04 9.22 -8.76
C LEU A 58 9.54 8.17 -9.74
N ILE A 59 10.03 6.94 -9.63
CA ILE A 59 9.72 5.86 -10.57
C ILE A 59 9.33 4.61 -9.81
N ILE A 60 8.19 4.04 -10.21
CA ILE A 60 7.75 2.70 -9.88
C ILE A 60 7.87 1.87 -11.15
N ARG A 61 8.64 0.78 -11.10
CA ARG A 61 8.89 -0.12 -12.23
C ARG A 61 8.43 -1.53 -11.89
N SER A 62 7.70 -2.16 -12.80
CA SER A 62 7.54 -3.61 -12.83
C SER A 62 8.39 -4.19 -13.96
N ASP A 63 9.14 -5.24 -13.66
CA ASP A 63 9.95 -6.00 -14.59
C ASP A 63 9.60 -7.48 -14.47
N GLY A 64 8.67 -7.96 -15.31
CA GLY A 64 8.15 -9.31 -15.22
C GLY A 64 7.59 -9.67 -13.83
N GLY A 65 6.92 -8.71 -13.18
CA GLY A 65 6.33 -8.85 -11.84
C GLY A 65 7.25 -8.44 -10.70
N LYS A 66 8.56 -8.24 -10.94
CA LYS A 66 9.46 -7.71 -9.91
C LYS A 66 9.29 -6.19 -9.78
N ILE A 67 8.79 -5.75 -8.62
CA ILE A 67 8.55 -4.33 -8.35
C ILE A 67 9.81 -3.65 -7.81
N SER A 68 10.11 -2.48 -8.37
CA SER A 68 11.14 -1.57 -7.89
C SER A 68 10.56 -0.17 -7.69
N LEU A 69 10.99 0.50 -6.63
CA LEU A 69 10.71 1.91 -6.36
C LEU A 69 12.05 2.63 -6.25
N PHE A 70 12.21 3.72 -6.98
CA PHE A 70 13.44 4.50 -6.92
C PHE A 70 13.22 5.97 -7.21
N VAL A 71 14.12 6.79 -6.68
CA VAL A 71 14.23 8.21 -6.99
C VAL A 71 15.48 8.40 -7.83
N ASN A 72 15.33 8.92 -9.04
CA ASN A 72 16.45 9.48 -9.80
C ASN A 72 16.59 10.94 -9.40
N TRP A 73 17.75 11.31 -8.87
CA TRP A 73 18.01 12.63 -8.32
C TRP A 73 18.51 13.63 -9.38
N GLY A 74 18.82 13.16 -10.60
CA GLY A 74 19.34 13.95 -11.71
C GLY A 74 20.84 14.25 -11.65
N GLY A 75 21.45 14.16 -10.47
CA GLY A 75 22.89 14.34 -10.22
C GLY A 75 23.52 13.14 -9.49
N PHE A 76 24.84 13.17 -9.33
CA PHE A 76 25.60 12.15 -8.61
C PHE A 76 25.26 12.16 -7.12
N VAL A 77 24.82 11.02 -6.60
CA VAL A 77 24.41 10.84 -5.20
C VAL A 77 25.54 10.22 -4.40
N ASN A 78 25.90 8.97 -4.67
CA ASN A 78 26.92 8.25 -3.91
C ASN A 78 27.40 7.04 -4.72
N ILE A 79 28.52 6.43 -4.33
CA ILE A 79 29.00 5.15 -4.87
C ILE A 79 28.35 4.00 -4.11
N ASP A 80 28.30 4.12 -2.79
CA ASP A 80 27.73 3.09 -1.91
C ASP A 80 26.25 3.36 -1.62
N ASN A 81 25.61 2.40 -0.97
CA ASN A 81 24.27 2.54 -0.43
C ASN A 81 24.18 3.78 0.47
N THR A 82 23.06 4.51 0.38
CA THR A 82 22.87 5.75 1.11
C THR A 82 21.56 5.76 1.88
N PHE A 83 21.48 6.59 2.92
CA PHE A 83 20.24 6.77 3.66
C PHE A 83 19.31 7.71 2.91
N VAL A 84 18.08 7.25 2.71
CA VAL A 84 16.98 8.05 2.18
C VAL A 84 15.95 8.24 3.26
N SER A 85 15.69 9.50 3.59
CA SER A 85 14.60 9.90 4.47
C SER A 85 13.38 10.24 3.63
N TYR A 86 12.21 9.73 4.00
CA TYR A 86 10.99 9.90 3.23
C TYR A 86 9.76 10.14 4.11
N ARG A 87 8.82 10.94 3.60
CA ARG A 87 7.56 11.28 4.27
C ARG A 87 6.42 11.27 3.25
N PHE A 88 5.26 10.74 3.62
CA PHE A 88 4.07 10.73 2.78
C PHE A 88 2.93 11.42 3.51
N GLY A 89 2.38 12.47 2.89
CA GLY A 89 1.40 13.36 3.52
C GLY A 89 1.89 13.94 4.85
N GLU A 90 1.05 13.78 5.89
CA GLU A 90 1.28 14.25 7.26
C GLU A 90 1.83 13.16 8.20
N LYS A 91 2.13 11.97 7.69
CA LYS A 91 2.72 10.88 8.49
C LYS A 91 4.14 11.26 8.95
N PRO A 92 4.63 10.71 10.08
CA PRO A 92 6.03 10.88 10.49
C PRO A 92 6.99 10.41 9.39
N TYR A 93 8.12 11.10 9.25
CA TYR A 93 9.14 10.68 8.31
C TYR A 93 9.78 9.36 8.76
N LYS A 94 10.19 8.55 7.78
CA LYS A 94 10.99 7.34 7.98
C LYS A 94 12.36 7.56 7.34
N SER A 95 13.35 6.80 7.77
CA SER A 95 14.67 6.80 7.16
C SER A 95 15.23 5.39 7.14
N GLY A 96 16.01 5.07 6.11
CA GLY A 96 16.64 3.77 6.00
C GLY A 96 17.60 3.69 4.82
N PRO A 97 18.43 2.63 4.78
CA PRO A 97 19.35 2.43 3.68
C PRO A 97 18.58 2.09 2.40
N TRP A 98 18.97 2.74 1.31
CA TRP A 98 18.53 2.49 -0.05
C TRP A 98 19.76 2.15 -0.90
N SER A 99 19.56 1.28 -1.89
CA SER A 99 20.65 0.85 -2.76
C SER A 99 20.93 1.91 -3.83
N THR A 100 22.20 2.21 -4.11
CA THR A 100 22.54 3.21 -5.15
C THR A 100 22.61 2.57 -6.53
N SER A 101 22.18 3.29 -7.56
CA SER A 101 22.22 2.83 -8.96
C SER A 101 23.66 2.70 -9.46
N SER A 102 23.87 1.91 -10.52
CA SER A 102 25.18 1.74 -11.15
C SER A 102 25.74 3.03 -11.78
N ASP A 103 24.86 3.94 -12.21
CA ASP A 103 25.24 5.28 -12.68
C ASP A 103 25.36 6.31 -11.55
N ASN A 104 25.15 5.89 -10.31
CA ASN A 104 25.26 6.68 -9.08
C ASN A 104 24.28 7.86 -8.97
N LYS A 105 23.22 7.91 -9.78
CA LYS A 105 22.26 9.04 -9.81
C LYS A 105 20.89 8.73 -9.23
N ALA A 106 20.62 7.47 -8.92
CA ALA A 106 19.36 7.03 -8.37
C ALA A 106 19.55 6.17 -7.12
N THR A 107 18.53 6.14 -6.29
CA THR A 107 18.48 5.30 -5.09
C THR A 107 17.23 4.43 -5.13
N PHE A 108 17.38 3.14 -4.87
CA PHE A 108 16.33 2.12 -4.88
C PHE A 108 15.91 1.74 -3.46
N ALA A 109 14.61 1.73 -3.23
CA ALA A 109 14.04 1.28 -1.97
C ALA A 109 14.32 -0.21 -1.77
N ASN A 110 14.88 -0.58 -0.62
CA ASN A 110 15.12 -1.97 -0.28
C ASN A 110 13.81 -2.77 -0.04
N ARG A 111 12.72 -2.08 0.31
CA ARG A 111 11.38 -2.64 0.48
C ARG A 111 10.38 -1.85 -0.36
N PRO A 112 10.35 -2.06 -1.69
CA PRO A 112 9.60 -1.22 -2.60
C PRO A 112 8.09 -1.32 -2.36
N ILE A 113 7.55 -2.55 -2.23
CA ILE A 113 6.11 -2.78 -2.01
C ILE A 113 5.63 -2.12 -0.72
N ASP A 114 6.32 -2.36 0.41
CA ASP A 114 5.96 -1.72 1.69
C ASP A 114 6.00 -0.19 1.60
N THR A 115 6.93 0.36 0.83
CA THR A 115 7.07 1.81 0.67
C THR A 115 5.95 2.37 -0.22
N ILE A 116 5.61 1.69 -1.31
CA ILE A 116 4.50 2.06 -2.19
C ILE A 116 3.17 2.01 -1.42
N ASN A 117 2.93 0.99 -0.61
CA ASN A 117 1.71 0.87 0.19
C ASN A 117 1.54 2.05 1.17
N LEU A 118 2.64 2.61 1.70
CA LEU A 118 2.58 3.79 2.56
C LEU A 118 2.22 5.08 1.78
N MET A 119 2.44 5.10 0.46
CA MET A 119 2.12 6.21 -0.44
C MET A 119 0.66 6.18 -0.90
N LEU A 120 0.01 5.02 -0.89
CA LEU A 120 -1.39 4.91 -1.33
C LEU A 120 -2.32 5.79 -0.47
N GLY A 121 -3.27 6.45 -1.12
CA GLY A 121 -4.17 7.42 -0.50
C GLY A 121 -3.55 8.79 -0.16
N GLU A 122 -2.23 8.95 -0.27
CA GLU A 122 -1.55 10.21 0.02
C GLU A 122 -1.48 11.13 -1.21
N LYS A 123 -1.34 12.43 -0.98
CA LYS A 123 -1.25 13.44 -2.05
C LYS A 123 0.19 13.83 -2.40
N ILE A 124 1.05 13.86 -1.39
CA ILE A 124 2.44 14.33 -1.52
C ILE A 124 3.39 13.29 -0.96
N ALA A 125 4.46 13.01 -1.71
CA ALA A 125 5.60 12.24 -1.25
C ALA A 125 6.86 13.10 -1.25
N ILE A 126 7.60 13.09 -0.14
CA ILE A 126 8.85 13.83 0.03
C ILE A 126 9.96 12.82 0.24
N PHE A 127 11.06 12.98 -0.50
CA PHE A 127 12.28 12.20 -0.35
C PHE A 127 13.47 13.12 -0.16
N ARG A 128 14.39 12.73 0.73
CA ARG A 128 15.64 13.43 1.00
C ARG A 128 16.81 12.45 1.04
N THR A 129 17.91 12.83 0.42
CA THR A 129 19.21 12.16 0.56
C THR A 129 20.30 13.21 0.72
N THR A 130 21.50 12.80 1.12
CA THR A 130 22.69 13.66 1.13
C THR A 130 23.68 13.12 0.12
N PRO A 131 23.85 13.78 -1.04
CA PRO A 131 24.89 13.43 -1.98
C PRO A 131 26.29 13.53 -1.35
N PHE A 132 27.22 12.70 -1.82
CA PHE A 132 28.59 12.67 -1.33
C PHE A 132 29.27 14.01 -1.56
N GLY A 133 29.72 14.64 -0.48
CA GLY A 133 30.40 15.94 -0.52
C GLY A 133 29.50 17.13 -0.84
N ASP A 134 28.18 16.99 -0.82
CA ASP A 134 27.21 18.07 -1.08
C ASP A 134 26.21 18.23 0.07
N ASN A 135 25.36 19.25 -0.02
CA ASN A 135 24.29 19.49 0.94
C ASN A 135 23.11 18.53 0.71
N PRO A 136 22.28 18.27 1.75
CA PRO A 136 21.07 17.46 1.61
C PRO A 136 20.14 17.98 0.51
N VAL A 137 19.73 17.08 -0.39
CA VAL A 137 18.80 17.36 -1.49
C VAL A 137 17.44 16.80 -1.12
N THR A 138 16.39 17.60 -1.30
CA THR A 138 15.00 17.21 -1.02
C THR A 138 14.14 17.42 -2.26
N TYR A 139 13.32 16.42 -2.59
CA TYR A 139 12.30 16.51 -3.63
C TYR A 139 10.93 16.13 -3.10
N SER A 140 9.92 16.86 -3.57
CA SER A 140 8.52 16.63 -3.32
C SER A 140 7.84 16.22 -4.61
N PHE A 141 6.90 15.28 -4.54
CA PHE A 141 6.18 14.73 -5.68
C PHE A 141 4.68 14.76 -5.41
N ASN A 142 3.90 15.20 -6.39
CA ASN A 142 2.45 15.00 -6.39
C ASN A 142 2.16 13.56 -6.79
N ILE A 143 1.60 12.78 -5.87
CA ILE A 143 1.31 11.35 -6.05
C ILE A 143 -0.18 11.05 -6.14
N VAL A 144 -1.03 12.08 -6.28
CA VAL A 144 -2.45 11.91 -6.56
C VAL A 144 -2.63 11.05 -7.82
N GLY A 145 -3.54 10.08 -7.75
CA GLY A 145 -3.83 9.16 -8.85
C GLY A 145 -2.94 7.93 -8.94
N LEU A 146 -1.91 7.79 -8.07
CA LEU A 146 -1.03 6.62 -8.07
C LEU A 146 -1.79 5.30 -7.94
N GLU A 147 -2.73 5.22 -6.99
CA GLU A 147 -3.51 4.00 -6.76
C GLU A 147 -4.31 3.58 -7.99
N LYS A 148 -4.94 4.54 -8.67
CA LYS A 148 -5.66 4.31 -9.93
C LYS A 148 -4.72 3.76 -11.01
N LEU A 149 -3.52 4.33 -11.16
CA LEU A 149 -2.55 3.89 -12.16
C LEU A 149 -2.04 2.47 -11.88
N LEU A 150 -1.85 2.12 -10.61
CA LEU A 150 -1.47 0.75 -10.23
C LEU A 150 -2.60 -0.24 -10.53
N ALA A 151 -3.86 0.13 -10.25
CA ALA A 151 -5.03 -0.70 -10.56
C ALA A 151 -5.22 -0.88 -12.08
N GLU A 152 -5.02 0.17 -12.88
CA GLU A 152 -5.08 0.09 -14.36
C GLU A 152 -3.98 -0.80 -14.97
N ASN A 153 -2.89 -1.06 -14.24
CA ASN A 153 -1.79 -1.94 -14.65
C ASN A 153 -1.62 -3.12 -13.67
N GLN A 154 -2.74 -3.61 -13.11
CA GLN A 154 -2.75 -4.61 -12.03
C GLN A 154 -2.00 -5.91 -12.39
N LEU A 155 -2.05 -6.36 -13.65
CA LEU A 155 -1.37 -7.60 -14.06
C LEU A 155 0.14 -7.51 -13.84
N GLU A 156 0.73 -6.36 -14.12
CA GLU A 156 2.15 -6.11 -13.93
C GLU A 156 2.49 -5.71 -12.48
N PHE A 157 1.51 -5.25 -11.70
CA PHE A 157 1.66 -4.78 -10.32
C PHE A 157 0.97 -5.65 -9.25
N ASN A 158 0.62 -6.89 -9.58
CA ASN A 158 -0.19 -7.78 -8.73
C ASN A 158 0.36 -7.95 -7.31
N SER A 159 1.68 -8.06 -7.16
CA SER A 159 2.35 -8.24 -5.85
C SER A 159 2.11 -7.10 -4.85
N ILE A 160 1.63 -5.93 -5.31
CA ILE A 160 1.21 -4.84 -4.43
C ILE A 160 -0.14 -5.16 -3.78
N PHE A 161 -1.03 -5.83 -4.50
CA PHE A 161 -2.41 -6.13 -4.10
C PHE A 161 -2.57 -7.51 -3.42
N ASP A 162 -1.66 -8.45 -3.68
CA ASP A 162 -1.73 -9.82 -3.15
C ASP A 162 -1.73 -9.88 -1.60
N LYS A 163 -1.13 -8.88 -0.93
CA LYS A 163 -1.04 -8.85 0.54
C LYS A 163 -2.42 -8.70 1.18
N ASP A 164 -3.27 -7.86 0.62
CA ASP A 164 -4.63 -7.60 1.12
C ASP A 164 -5.53 -8.82 0.91
N GLU A 165 -5.39 -9.50 -0.23
CA GLU A 165 -6.14 -10.73 -0.52
C GLU A 165 -5.72 -11.88 0.40
N SER A 166 -4.43 -11.99 0.72
CA SER A 166 -3.91 -13.01 1.66
C SER A 166 -4.39 -12.80 3.09
N GLU A 167 -4.48 -11.55 3.57
CA GLU A 167 -4.97 -11.23 4.90
C GLU A 167 -6.49 -11.37 5.00
N ALA A 168 -7.24 -10.98 3.96
CA ALA A 168 -8.68 -11.20 3.87
C ALA A 168 -9.04 -12.69 3.85
N THR A 169 -8.28 -13.51 3.11
CA THR A 169 -8.49 -14.97 3.08
C THR A 169 -8.18 -15.59 4.44
N LYS A 170 -7.14 -15.13 5.12
CA LYS A 170 -6.76 -15.62 6.45
C LYS A 170 -7.79 -15.24 7.51
N SER A 171 -8.33 -14.02 7.48
CA SER A 171 -9.35 -13.56 8.43
C SER A 171 -10.68 -14.30 8.23
N GLU A 172 -11.10 -14.54 6.99
CA GLU A 172 -12.29 -15.33 6.70
C GLU A 172 -12.12 -16.78 7.13
N LYS A 173 -10.96 -17.39 6.90
CA LYS A 173 -10.64 -18.73 7.41
C LYS A 173 -10.74 -18.81 8.93
N TRP A 174 -10.20 -17.82 9.65
CA TRP A 174 -10.33 -17.74 11.11
C TRP A 174 -11.78 -17.65 11.57
N ARG A 175 -12.60 -16.85 10.87
CA ARG A 175 -14.02 -16.67 11.16
C ARG A 175 -14.78 -18.00 11.01
N VAL A 176 -14.58 -18.68 9.89
CA VAL A 176 -15.19 -20.00 9.63
C VAL A 176 -14.72 -21.07 10.63
N ASP A 177 -13.43 -21.09 10.99
CA ASP A 177 -12.91 -22.03 11.99
C ASP A 177 -13.44 -21.72 13.40
N PHE A 178 -13.67 -20.45 13.74
CA PHE A 178 -14.27 -20.04 15.00
C PHE A 178 -15.74 -20.47 15.09
N ASP A 179 -16.54 -20.19 14.05
CA ASP A 179 -17.96 -20.58 13.99
C ASP A 179 -18.13 -22.10 14.07
N ARG A 180 -17.25 -22.88 13.44
CA ARG A 180 -17.27 -24.34 13.56
C ARG A 180 -16.94 -24.81 14.98
N ARG A 181 -16.09 -24.10 15.71
CA ARG A 181 -15.74 -24.43 17.09
C ARG A 181 -16.87 -24.10 18.06
N SER A 182 -17.57 -22.98 17.87
CA SER A 182 -18.73 -22.63 18.69
C SER A 182 -19.87 -23.64 18.49
N GLU A 183 -20.20 -23.99 17.25
CA GLU A 183 -21.26 -24.97 16.96
C GLU A 183 -20.94 -26.36 17.55
N ASN A 184 -19.68 -26.80 17.48
CA ASN A 184 -19.25 -28.04 18.11
C ASN A 184 -19.25 -27.97 19.64
N ALA A 185 -18.96 -26.82 20.23
CA ALA A 185 -19.06 -26.61 21.67
C ALA A 185 -20.52 -26.68 22.14
N ASP A 186 -21.44 -26.06 21.41
CA ASP A 186 -22.88 -26.10 21.68
C ASP A 186 -23.43 -27.53 21.58
N LYS A 187 -23.06 -28.28 20.52
CA LYS A 187 -23.41 -29.69 20.37
C LYS A 187 -22.85 -30.57 21.49
N ARG A 188 -21.65 -30.26 21.98
CA ARG A 188 -21.01 -30.99 23.08
C ARG A 188 -21.70 -30.68 24.42
N MET A 189 -22.05 -29.42 24.65
CA MET A 189 -22.84 -28.96 25.79
C MET A 189 -24.21 -29.63 25.79
N ASP A 190 -24.95 -29.63 24.67
CA ASP A 190 -26.26 -30.30 24.57
C ASP A 190 -26.17 -31.80 24.88
N LYS A 191 -25.11 -32.46 24.40
CA LYS A 191 -24.85 -33.87 24.70
C LYS A 191 -24.54 -34.11 26.19
N GLU A 192 -23.73 -33.27 26.81
CA GLU A 192 -23.42 -33.32 28.25
C GLU A 192 -24.70 -33.09 29.09
N PHE A 193 -25.50 -32.08 28.75
CA PHE A 193 -26.78 -31.80 29.40
C PHE A 193 -27.76 -32.97 29.27
N ARG A 194 -27.88 -33.58 28.09
CA ARG A 194 -28.69 -34.79 27.88
C ARG A 194 -28.20 -35.96 28.73
N ASN A 195 -26.89 -36.18 28.83
CA ASN A 195 -26.33 -37.24 29.66
C ASN A 195 -26.60 -37.02 31.16
N ILE A 196 -26.49 -35.77 31.64
CA ILE A 196 -26.81 -35.40 33.02
C ILE A 196 -28.30 -35.64 33.31
N LEU A 197 -29.20 -35.26 32.39
CA LEU A 197 -30.64 -35.50 32.50
C LEU A 197 -30.99 -36.99 32.54
N ILE A 198 -30.29 -37.83 31.77
CA ILE A 198 -30.49 -39.28 31.78
C ILE A 198 -30.01 -39.88 33.11
N LEU A 199 -28.83 -39.47 33.59
CA LEU A 199 -28.28 -39.92 34.87
C LEU A 199 -29.18 -39.53 36.04
N SER A 200 -29.72 -38.30 36.04
CA SER A 200 -30.62 -37.84 37.09
C SER A 200 -31.95 -38.61 37.09
N PHE A 201 -32.52 -38.89 35.91
CA PHE A 201 -33.70 -39.75 35.76
C PHE A 201 -33.47 -41.17 36.29
N PHE A 202 -32.31 -41.76 36.00
CA PHE A 202 -31.96 -43.10 36.49
C PHE A 202 -31.80 -43.14 38.01
N THR A 203 -31.20 -42.11 38.63
CA THR A 203 -31.11 -42.03 40.10
C THR A 203 -32.48 -41.90 40.78
N VAL A 204 -33.40 -41.12 40.21
CA VAL A 204 -34.76 -40.98 40.78
C VAL A 204 -35.55 -42.30 40.65
N LEU A 205 -35.44 -43.00 39.52
CA LEU A 205 -36.09 -44.29 39.31
C LEU A 205 -35.55 -45.38 40.24
N LEU A 206 -34.24 -45.40 40.51
CA LEU A 206 -33.62 -46.34 41.46
C LEU A 206 -34.07 -46.08 42.91
N ILE A 207 -34.31 -44.83 43.29
CA ILE A 207 -34.83 -44.48 44.61
C ILE A 207 -36.29 -44.96 44.78
N GLU A 208 -37.12 -44.86 43.73
CA GLU A 208 -38.51 -45.35 43.79
C GLU A 208 -38.61 -46.88 43.81
N ILE A 209 -37.73 -47.59 43.10
CA ILE A 209 -37.74 -49.07 43.05
C ILE A 209 -37.18 -49.70 44.34
N PHE A 210 -36.26 -49.00 45.03
CA PHE A 210 -35.63 -49.49 46.27
C PHE A 210 -36.11 -48.78 47.54
N SER A 211 -37.15 -47.95 47.47
CA SER A 211 -37.79 -47.37 48.67
C SER A 211 -38.69 -48.44 49.33
N PRO A 212 -38.37 -48.93 50.54
CA PRO A 212 -39.18 -49.94 51.20
C PRO A 212 -40.27 -49.27 52.02
N TYR A 213 -41.37 -48.83 51.39
CA TYR A 213 -42.68 -48.58 52.04
C TYR A 213 -43.82 -48.67 51.03
#